data_AF-A0A957IUP3-F1
#
_entry.id   AF-A0A957IUP3-F1
#
_cell.length_a   1.000
_cell.length_b   1.000
_cell.length_c   1.000
_cell.angle_alpha   90.00
_cell.angle_beta   90.00
_cell.angle_gamma   90.00
#
_symmetry.space_group_name_H-M   'P 1'
#
loop_
_entity.id
_entity.type
_entity.pdbx_description
1 polymer ?
#
loop_
_entity_poly.entity_id
_entity_poly.type
_entity_poly.pdbx_seq_one_letter_code
_entity_poly.pdbx_strand_id
1 'polypeptide(L)' 'MTITVDDELVDAVKEISGASTKSEAINVALQDFLRRQRLQRVLARQGKIDLALDQAKLQELRETS' A
#
# COMPACT_ATOMS: atom_id res chain seq x y z
N MET A 1 -16.76 17.19 -11.67
CA MET A 1 -15.36 17.37 -11.21
C MET A 1 -14.49 17.32 -12.44
N THR A 2 -13.54 18.24 -12.57
CA THR A 2 -12.61 18.28 -13.71
C THR A 2 -11.20 18.16 -13.17
N ILE A 3 -10.41 17.26 -13.76
CA ILE A 3 -9.02 17.01 -13.41
C ILE A 3 -8.23 17.03 -14.70
N THR A 4 -7.08 17.69 -14.69
CA THR A 4 -6.15 17.65 -15.83
C THR A 4 -5.13 16.56 -15.57
N VAL A 5 -5.01 15.62 -16.48
CA VAL A 5 -4.09 14.48 -16.42
C VAL A 5 -3.48 14.30 -17.81
N ASP A 6 -2.24 13.85 -17.86
CA ASP A 6 -1.59 13.49 -19.12
C ASP A 6 -2.34 12.34 -19.81
N ASP A 7 -2.74 12.56 -21.06
CA ASP A 7 -3.49 11.59 -21.85
C ASP A 7 -2.66 10.34 -22.17
N GLU A 8 -1.36 10.50 -22.41
CA GLU A 8 -0.48 9.37 -22.71
C GLU A 8 -0.39 8.40 -21.52
N LEU A 9 -0.39 8.96 -20.30
CA LEU A 9 -0.37 8.16 -19.07
C LEU A 9 -1.68 7.41 -18.88
N VAL A 10 -2.82 8.05 -19.15
CA VAL A 10 -4.13 7.41 -19.04
C VAL A 10 -4.27 6.29 -20.06
N ASP A 11 -3.80 6.51 -21.29
CA ASP A 11 -3.86 5.50 -22.36
C ASP A 11 -2.94 4.30 -22.06
N ALA A 12 -1.73 4.54 -21.55
CA ALA A 12 -0.85 3.47 -21.08
C ALA A 12 -1.49 2.64 -19.95
N VAL A 13 -2.16 3.28 -18.99
CA VAL A 13 -2.88 2.56 -17.94
C VAL A 13 -4.05 1.77 -18.52
N LYS A 14 -4.80 2.32 -19.49
CA LYS A 14 -5.88 1.58 -20.17
C LYS A 14 -5.36 0.31 -20.83
N GLU A 15 -4.26 0.40 -21.57
CA GLU A 15 -3.66 -0.75 -22.25
C GLU A 15 -3.23 -1.84 -21.27
N ILE A 16 -2.56 -1.46 -20.17
CA ILE A 16 -2.06 -2.40 -19.16
C ILE A 16 -3.21 -3.01 -18.34
N SER A 17 -4.21 -2.21 -17.98
CA SER A 17 -5.32 -2.64 -17.10
C SER A 17 -6.48 -3.30 -17.84
N GLY A 18 -6.58 -3.14 -19.16
CA GLY A 18 -7.75 -3.54 -19.95
C GLY A 18 -8.97 -2.65 -19.75
N ALA A 19 -8.82 -1.47 -19.13
CA ALA A 19 -9.92 -0.56 -18.87
C ALA A 19 -10.51 0.00 -20.17
N SER A 20 -11.84 0.03 -20.26
CA SER A 20 -12.58 0.48 -21.45
C SER A 20 -12.60 2.01 -21.55
N THR A 21 -12.60 2.71 -20.41
CA THR A 21 -12.73 4.17 -20.35
C THR A 21 -11.58 4.83 -19.59
N LYS A 22 -11.34 6.13 -19.86
CA LYS A 22 -10.35 6.94 -19.13
C LYS A 22 -10.64 6.98 -17.62
N SER A 23 -11.91 7.15 -17.25
CA SER A 23 -12.35 7.17 -15.85
C SER A 23 -12.09 5.85 -15.14
N GLU A 24 -12.33 4.72 -15.82
CA GLU A 24 -12.05 3.39 -15.28
C GLU A 24 -10.54 3.18 -15.07
N ALA A 25 -9.71 3.56 -16.04
CA ALA A 25 -8.25 3.50 -15.92
C ALA A 25 -7.73 4.31 -14.72
N ILE A 26 -8.24 5.53 -14.55
CA ILE A 26 -7.90 6.38 -13.42
C ILE A 26 -8.31 5.70 -12.10
N ASN A 27 -9.51 5.14 -12.02
CA ASN A 27 -9.96 4.44 -10.81
C ASN A 27 -9.09 3.22 -10.48
N VAL A 28 -8.72 2.42 -11.49
CA VAL A 28 -7.82 1.27 -11.32
C VAL A 28 -6.45 1.72 -10.80
N ALA A 29 -5.86 2.76 -11.41
CA ALA A 29 -4.58 3.29 -10.98
C ALA A 29 -4.60 3.78 -9.52
N LEU A 30 -5.64 4.53 -9.13
CA LEU A 30 -5.79 5.04 -7.77
C LEU A 30 -6.00 3.91 -6.75
N GLN A 31 -6.80 2.90 -7.10
CA GLN A 31 -7.00 1.73 -6.23
C GLN A 31 -5.70 0.95 -6.03
N ASP A 32 -4.92 0.73 -7.10
CA ASP A 32 -3.64 0.02 -6.99
C ASP A 32 -2.61 0.83 -6.20
N PHE A 33 -2.56 2.15 -6.39
CA PHE A 33 -1.71 3.04 -5.57
C PHE A 33 -2.04 2.91 -4.07
N LEU A 34 -3.32 2.99 -3.71
CA LEU A 34 -3.76 2.84 -2.32
C LEU A 34 -3.45 1.43 -1.78
N ARG A 35 -3.60 0.39 -2.59
CA ARG A 35 -3.26 -1.00 -2.22
C ARG A 35 -1.77 -1.13 -1.91
N ARG A 36 -0.90 -0.59 -2.77
CA ARG A 36 0.56 -0.57 -2.54
C ARG A 36 0.91 0.16 -1.26
N GLN A 37 0.29 1.32 -1.01
CA GLN A 37 0.55 2.09 0.20
C GLN A 37 0.14 1.34 1.47
N ARG A 38 -0.98 0.60 1.43
CA ARG A 38 -1.40 -0.25 2.56
C ARG A 38 -0.41 -1.37 2.81
N LEU A 39 0.07 -2.05 1.77
CA LEU A 39 1.06 -3.11 1.90
C LEU A 39 2.38 -2.60 2.49
N GLN A 40 2.86 -1.44 2.00
CA GLN A 40 4.06 -0.80 2.56
C GLN A 40 3.91 -0.45 4.04
N ARG A 41 2.73 0.02 4.47
CA ARG A 41 2.44 0.27 5.90
C ARG A 41 2.45 -1.01 6.73
N VAL A 42 1.99 -2.14 6.20
CA VAL A 42 2.05 -3.44 6.89
C VAL A 42 3.49 -3.90 7.04
N LEU A 43 4.30 -3.82 5.98
CA LEU A 43 5.74 -4.16 6.04
C LEU A 43 6.51 -3.27 7.01
N ALA A 44 6.25 -1.96 6.99
CA ALA A 44 6.84 -1.01 7.94
C ALA A 44 6.43 -1.29 9.39
N ARG A 45 5.27 -1.93 9.62
CA ARG A 45 4.84 -2.39 10.94
C ARG A 45 5.48 -3.71 11.34
N GLN A 46 5.75 -4.64 10.42
CA GLN A 46 6.51 -5.86 10.74
C GLN A 46 7.88 -5.54 11.37
N GLY A 47 8.63 -4.59 10.80
CA GLY A 47 9.91 -4.14 11.37
C GLY A 47 9.81 -3.36 12.70
N LYS A 48 8.63 -2.82 13.05
CA LYS A 48 8.38 -2.18 14.35
C LYS A 48 7.82 -3.13 15.39
N ILE A 49 7.06 -4.14 15.00
CA ILE A 49 6.47 -5.12 15.91
C ILE A 49 7.56 -6.04 16.48
N ASP A 50 8.56 -6.44 15.67
CA ASP A 50 9.71 -7.21 16.16
C ASP A 50 10.62 -6.40 17.10
N LEU A 51 10.73 -5.08 16.89
CA LEU A 51 11.51 -4.20 17.78
C LEU A 51 10.74 -3.82 19.07
N ALA A 52 9.40 -3.84 19.03
CA ALA A 52 8.53 -3.51 20.16
C ALA A 52 8.26 -4.70 21.11
N LEU A 53 8.71 -5.91 20.75
CA LEU A 53 9.02 -6.96 21.73
C LEU A 53 10.36 -6.59 22.41
N ASP A 54 10.34 -5.42 23.05
CA ASP A 54 11.45 -4.83 23.79
C ASP A 54 11.93 -5.82 24.85
N GLN A 55 13.25 -5.89 25.07
CA GLN A 55 13.92 -6.85 25.96
C GLN A 55 13.28 -7.01 27.34
N ALA A 56 12.63 -5.95 27.84
CA ALA A 56 11.86 -5.96 29.09
C ALA A 56 10.74 -7.02 29.10
N LYS A 57 10.02 -7.21 27.98
CA LYS A 57 8.95 -8.21 27.87
C LYS A 57 9.48 -9.65 27.86
N LEU A 58 10.68 -9.84 27.31
CA LEU A 58 11.39 -11.13 27.32
C LEU A 58 11.96 -11.46 28.72
N GLN A 59 12.29 -10.46 29.52
CA GLN A 59 12.70 -10.64 30.92
C GLN A 59 11.52 -11.04 31.82
N GLU A 60 10.37 -10.37 31.73
CA GLU A 60 9.17 -10.72 32.50
C GLU A 60 8.72 -12.18 32.26
N LEU A 61 8.77 -12.65 31.01
CA LEU A 61 8.40 -14.03 30.67
C LEU A 61 9.38 -15.08 31.22
N ARG A 62 10.65 -14.71 31.47
CA ARG A 62 11.65 -15.59 32.06
C ARG A 62 11.58 -15.65 33.58
N GLU A 63 11.12 -14.59 34.22
CA GLU A 63 10.98 -14.51 35.68
C GLU A 63 9.68 -15.17 36.20
N THR A 64 8.73 -15.45 35.30
CA THR A 64 7.42 -16.05 35.65
C THR A 64 7.33 -17.55 35.29
N SER A 65 8.45 -18.22 34.99
CA SER A 65 8.55 -19.68 34.77
C SER A 65 9.43 -20.35 35.80
#